data_AF-A0AA92S685-F1
#
_entry.id   AF-A0AA92S685-F1
#
_cell.length_a   1.000
_cell.length_b   1.000
_cell.length_c   1.000
_cell.angle_alpha   90.00
_cell.angle_beta   90.00
_cell.angle_gamma   90.00
#
_symmetry.space_group_name_H-M   'P 1'
#
loop_
_entity.id
_entity.type
_entity.pdbx_description
1 polymer ?
#
loop_
_entity_poly.entity_id
_entity_poly.type
_entity_poly.pdbx_seq_one_letter_code
_entity_poly.pdbx_strand_id
1 'polypeptide(L)'
;MLAQEMGVIFTKHADQITSKRWGEFMQQLEEKGLYVLIETDTIGRVMSPLGGLMPMPCKSETLHIVTADELEQRGLPLGHHIVTKTKEKVAQS
;
A
#
# COMPACT_ATOMS: atom_id res chain seq x y z
N MET A 1 -16.44 1.99 6.99
CA MET A 1 -16.21 3.02 8.04
C MET A 1 -14.93 2.74 8.82
N LEU A 2 -14.82 1.62 9.53
CA LEU A 2 -13.62 1.25 10.31
C LEU A 2 -12.32 1.26 9.49
N ALA A 3 -12.33 0.67 8.29
CA ALA A 3 -11.16 0.62 7.41
C ALA A 3 -10.65 2.03 7.03
N GLN A 4 -11.58 2.95 6.71
CA GLN A 4 -11.27 4.33 6.37
C GLN A 4 -10.72 5.12 7.57
N GLU A 5 -11.32 4.98 8.75
CA GLU A 5 -10.85 5.61 9.99
C GLU A 5 -9.45 5.13 10.35
N MET A 6 -9.22 3.81 10.27
CA MET A 6 -7.91 3.21 10.50
C MET A 6 -6.89 3.68 9.47
N GLY A 7 -7.26 3.80 8.19
CA GLY A 7 -6.38 4.30 7.13
C GLY A 7 -5.91 5.74 7.39
N VAL A 8 -6.81 6.61 7.87
CA VAL A 8 -6.47 8.00 8.23
C VAL A 8 -5.51 8.05 9.43
N ILE A 9 -5.79 7.27 10.49
CA ILE A 9 -4.92 7.21 11.68
C ILE A 9 -3.54 6.69 11.28
N PHE A 10 -3.52 5.59 10.55
CA PHE A 10 -2.30 4.93 10.14
C PHE A 10 -1.42 5.85 9.29
N THR A 11 -1.97 6.55 8.30
CA THR A 11 -1.20 7.46 7.42
C THR A 11 -0.52 8.58 8.22
N LYS A 12 -1.12 9.05 9.31
CA LYS A 12 -0.52 10.08 10.19
C LYS A 12 0.65 9.57 11.02
N HIS A 13 0.70 8.26 11.27
CA HIS A 13 1.69 7.65 12.18
C HIS A 13 2.70 6.77 11.46
N ALA A 14 2.54 6.50 10.16
CA ALA A 14 3.37 5.60 9.37
C ALA A 14 4.88 5.87 9.52
N ASP A 15 5.29 7.15 9.50
CA ASP A 15 6.69 7.57 9.63
C ASP A 15 7.31 7.30 11.01
N GLN A 16 6.48 7.02 12.02
CA GLN A 16 6.90 6.77 13.40
C GLN A 16 6.83 5.28 13.77
N ILE A 17 6.37 4.41 12.84
CA ILE A 17 6.22 2.99 13.09
C ILE A 17 7.57 2.29 12.88
N THR A 18 8.08 1.66 13.95
CA THR A 18 9.24 0.78 13.86
C THR A 18 8.87 -0.55 13.19
N SER A 19 9.86 -1.28 12.67
CA SER A 19 9.61 -2.60 12.04
C SER A 19 8.91 -3.60 12.96
N LYS A 20 9.15 -3.55 14.27
CA LYS A 20 8.44 -4.38 15.25
C LYS A 20 6.96 -3.97 15.36
N ARG A 21 6.70 -2.66 15.48
CA ARG A 21 5.34 -2.12 15.54
C ARG A 21 4.57 -2.36 14.24
N TRP A 22 5.27 -2.40 13.11
CA TRP A 22 4.70 -2.78 11.82
C TRP A 22 4.12 -4.19 11.85
N GLY A 23 4.91 -5.18 12.29
CA GLY A 23 4.44 -6.57 12.37
C GLY A 23 3.23 -6.73 13.30
N GLU A 24 3.27 -6.10 14.48
CA GLU A 24 2.14 -6.09 15.43
C GLU A 24 0.89 -5.46 14.81
N PHE A 25 1.05 -4.37 14.07
CA PHE A 25 -0.05 -3.69 13.40
C PHE A 25 -0.68 -4.53 12.29
N MET A 26 0.12 -5.18 11.45
CA MET A 26 -0.37 -6.07 10.39
C MET A 26 -1.20 -7.22 10.97
N GLN A 27 -0.72 -7.84 12.03
CA GLN A 27 -1.46 -8.89 12.72
C GLN A 27 -2.81 -8.40 13.26
N GLN A 28 -2.84 -7.22 13.90
CA GLN A 28 -4.10 -6.64 14.42
C GLN A 28 -5.11 -6.31 13.31
N LEU A 29 -4.64 -5.96 12.12
CA LEU A 29 -5.52 -5.75 10.96
C LEU A 29 -6.10 -7.07 10.46
N GLU A 30 -5.27 -8.10 10.29
CA GLU A 30 -5.71 -9.43 9.86
C GLU A 30 -6.77 -10.01 10.83
N GLU A 31 -6.56 -9.88 12.13
CA GLU A 31 -7.52 -10.29 13.18
C GLU A 31 -8.87 -9.56 13.08
N LYS A 32 -8.91 -8.39 12.42
CA LYS A 32 -10.09 -7.57 12.19
C LYS A 32 -10.67 -7.72 10.77
N GLY A 33 -10.10 -8.61 9.95
CA GLY A 33 -10.50 -8.77 8.55
C GLY A 33 -10.17 -7.54 7.69
N LEU A 34 -9.13 -6.79 8.09
CA LEU A 34 -8.65 -5.60 7.39
C LEU A 34 -7.29 -5.88 6.76
N TYR A 35 -7.03 -5.23 5.63
CA TYR A 35 -5.84 -5.46 4.84
C TYR A 35 -5.23 -4.14 4.37
N VAL A 36 -3.91 -4.06 4.41
CA VAL A 36 -3.14 -2.97 3.81
C VAL A 36 -3.02 -3.15 2.29
N LEU A 37 -3.35 -2.10 1.55
CA LEU A 37 -3.10 -1.94 0.13
C LEU A 37 -2.23 -0.71 -0.10
N ILE A 38 -1.03 -0.90 -0.64
CA ILE A 38 -0.13 0.19 -1.01
C ILE A 38 -0.20 0.39 -2.52
N GLU A 39 -0.69 1.54 -2.94
CA GLU A 39 -0.66 1.99 -4.32
C GLU A 39 0.58 2.85 -4.55
N THR A 40 1.43 2.44 -5.49
CA THR A 40 2.72 3.08 -5.75
C THR A 40 2.97 3.24 -7.25
N ASP A 41 3.68 4.29 -7.66
CA ASP A 41 4.04 4.49 -9.07
C ASP A 41 5.21 3.60 -9.52
N THR A 42 5.91 2.99 -8.58
CA THR A 42 7.09 2.16 -8.83
C THR A 42 7.00 0.87 -8.01
N ILE A 43 7.61 -0.22 -8.48
CA ILE A 43 7.73 -1.47 -7.70
C ILE A 43 8.74 -1.35 -6.53
N GLY A 44 8.96 -0.13 -6.01
CA GLY A 44 9.98 0.19 -5.01
C GLY A 44 11.41 0.04 -5.52
N ARG A 45 11.62 -0.10 -6.84
CA ARG A 45 12.93 -0.31 -7.48
C ARG A 45 13.06 0.49 -8.77
N VAL A 46 14.25 1.03 -9.01
CA VAL A 46 14.61 1.70 -10.27
C VAL A 46 15.94 1.20 -10.81
N MET A 47 16.10 1.27 -12.13
CA MET A 47 17.40 0.99 -12.76
C MET A 47 18.40 2.10 -12.40
N SER A 48 19.54 1.69 -11.85
CA SER A 48 20.67 2.58 -11.57
C SER A 48 21.36 3.01 -12.87
N PRO A 49 21.88 4.25 -12.96
CA PRO A 49 22.76 4.67 -14.07
C PRO A 49 24.01 3.80 -14.23
N LEU A 50 24.41 3.08 -13.17
CA LEU A 50 25.56 2.17 -13.16
C LEU A 50 25.17 0.70 -13.43
N GLY A 51 23.88 0.42 -13.72
CA GLY A 51 23.33 -0.93 -13.85
C GLY A 51 22.81 -1.50 -12.53
N GLY A 52 21.83 -2.40 -12.61
CA GLY A 52 21.18 -3.04 -11.45
C GLY A 52 19.97 -2.29 -10.91
N LEU A 53 19.14 -2.99 -10.12
CA LEU A 53 17.94 -2.43 -9.47
C LEU A 53 18.31 -1.88 -8.09
N MET A 54 18.06 -0.59 -7.85
CA MET A 54 18.20 0.03 -6.54
C MET A 54 16.83 0.28 -5.90
N PRO A 55 16.69 0.11 -4.58
CA PRO A 55 15.48 0.52 -3.88
C PRO A 55 15.31 2.04 -4.00
N MET A 56 14.16 2.48 -4.47
CA MET A 56 13.82 3.90 -4.54
C MET A 56 12.74 4.18 -3.49
N PRO A 57 12.96 5.13 -2.56
CA PRO A 57 11.87 5.63 -1.73
C PRO A 57 10.85 6.28 -2.66
N CYS A 58 9.67 5.68 -2.77
CA CYS A 58 8.63 6.20 -3.63
C CYS A 58 7.92 7.32 -2.87
N LYS A 59 8.07 8.57 -3.35
CA LYS A 59 7.53 9.76 -2.67
C LYS A 59 6.01 9.90 -2.79
N SER A 60 5.38 9.02 -3.56
CA SER A 60 3.98 9.13 -4.00
C SER A 60 3.23 7.83 -3.75
N GLU A 61 3.49 7.18 -2.62
CA GLU A 61 2.72 6.03 -2.17
C GLU A 61 1.41 6.48 -1.53
N THR A 62 0.35 5.73 -1.80
CA THR A 62 -0.93 5.91 -1.15
C THR A 62 -1.25 4.61 -0.44
N LEU A 63 -1.38 4.67 0.89
CA LEU A 63 -1.72 3.51 1.68
C LEU A 63 -3.19 3.53 2.04
N HIS A 64 -3.86 2.44 1.71
CA HIS A 64 -5.25 2.19 2.01
C HIS A 64 -5.36 1.04 3.01
N ILE A 65 -6.30 1.15 3.94
CA ILE A 65 -6.77 0.02 4.72
C ILE A 65 -8.14 -0.35 4.17
N VAL A 66 -8.29 -1.60 3.77
CA VAL A 66 -9.46 -2.10 3.03
C VAL A 66 -9.98 -3.40 3.66
N THR A 67 -11.24 -3.72 3.39
CA THR A 67 -11.87 -5.01 3.75
C THR A 67 -11.59 -6.08 2.69
N ALA A 68 -11.95 -7.33 3.00
CA ALA A 68 -11.92 -8.43 2.02
C ALA A 68 -12.79 -8.14 0.79
N ASP A 69 -14.00 -7.60 0.99
CA ASP A 69 -14.91 -7.24 -0.10
C ASP A 69 -14.31 -6.16 -1.01
N GLU A 70 -13.63 -5.17 -0.42
CA GLU A 70 -12.95 -4.11 -1.18
C GLU A 70 -11.73 -4.64 -1.95
N LEU A 71 -11.05 -5.69 -1.47
CA LEU A 71 -10.01 -6.41 -2.22
C LEU A 71 -10.61 -7.17 -3.41
N GLU A 72 -11.71 -7.89 -3.19
CA GLU A 72 -12.40 -8.65 -4.24
C GLU A 72 -12.91 -7.72 -5.35
N GLN A 73 -13.50 -6.57 -5.00
CA GLN A 73 -13.93 -5.55 -5.95
C GLN A 73 -12.78 -4.99 -6.80
N ARG A 74 -11.55 -5.03 -6.27
CA ARG A 74 -10.32 -4.63 -6.96
C ARG A 74 -9.65 -5.79 -7.71
N GLY A 75 -10.21 -6.99 -7.67
CA GLY A 75 -9.67 -8.19 -8.29
C GLY A 75 -8.41 -8.73 -7.60
N LEU A 76 -8.21 -8.41 -6.33
CA LEU A 76 -7.06 -8.84 -5.55
C LEU A 76 -7.42 -10.05 -4.66
N PRO A 77 -6.51 -11.03 -4.51
CA PRO A 77 -6.72 -12.13 -3.58
C PRO A 77 -6.67 -11.64 -2.13
N LEU A 78 -7.14 -12.44 -1.19
CA LEU A 78 -7.11 -12.08 0.23
C LEU A 78 -5.67 -11.90 0.72
N GLY A 79 -5.38 -10.77 1.35
CA GLY A 79 -4.07 -10.47 1.92
C GLY A 79 -3.64 -9.02 1.73
N HIS A 80 -2.41 -8.73 2.14
CA HIS A 80 -1.81 -7.41 1.97
C HIS A 80 -1.14 -7.28 0.60
N HIS A 81 -1.29 -6.13 -0.04
CA HIS A 81 -0.84 -5.94 -1.43
C HIS A 81 -0.06 -4.65 -1.63
N ILE A 82 0.91 -4.71 -2.54
CA ILE A 82 1.54 -3.55 -3.15
C ILE A 82 1.19 -3.61 -4.63
N VAL A 83 0.46 -2.61 -5.11
CA VAL A 83 0.00 -2.53 -6.49
C VAL A 83 0.55 -1.29 -7.16
N THR A 84 0.83 -1.39 -8.46
CA THR A 84 1.18 -0.22 -9.25
C THR A 84 -0.06 0.60 -9.52
N LYS A 85 0.01 1.92 -9.28
CA LYS A 85 -1.06 2.85 -9.70
C LYS A 85 -1.32 2.64 -11.18
N THR A 86 -2.55 2.30 -11.54
CA THR A 86 -2.96 2.26 -12.94
C THR A 86 -2.76 3.67 -13.47
N LYS A 87 -1.79 3.88 -14.36
CA LYS A 87 -1.69 5.16 -15.07
C LYS A 87 -3.03 5.36 -15.74
N GLU A 88 -3.81 6.36 -15.30
CA GLU A 88 -4.97 6.79 -16.06
C GLU A 88 -4.49 7.01 -17.48
N LYS A 89 -5.07 6.24 -18.41
CA LYS A 89 -4.81 6.43 -19.83
C LYS A 89 -5.35 7.82 -20.12
N VAL A 90 -4.46 8.81 -20.17
CA VAL A 90 -4.80 10.18 -20.59
C VAL A 90 -5.46 10.01 -21.95
N ALA A 91 -6.79 10.15 -21.98
CA ALA A 91 -7.54 10.21 -23.22
C ALA A 91 -7.08 11.50 -23.91
N GLN A 92 -6.11 11.36 -24.81
CA GLN A 92 -5.77 12.42 -25.75
C GLN A 92 -7.05 12.74 -26.52
N SER A 93 -7.63 13.88 -26.18
CA SER A 93 -8.69 14.54 -26.96
C SER A 93 -8.04 15.47 -27.97
#